data_AF-A0A7C2LCA5-F1
#
_entry.id   AF-A0A7C2LCA5-F1
#
_cell.length_a   1.000
_cell.length_b   1.000
_cell.length_c   1.000
_cell.angle_alpha   90.00
_cell.angle_beta   90.00
_cell.angle_gamma   90.00
#
_symmetry.space_group_name_H-M   'P 1'
#
loop_
_entity.id
_entity.type
_entity.pdbx_description
1 polymer ?
#
loop_
_entity_poly.entity_id
_entity_poly.type
_entity_poly.pdbx_seq_one_letter_code
_entity_poly.pdbx_strand_id
1 'polypeptide(L)'
;MPVYKKPQPHYWQPGGEVEKHFHDHDETWIIMDGRAKAFMIDHDGHYHEFILEKGDIWMVEAGVEHGCVALEQGVAIFPFPGSIPEGAQPYGHYYMEKEGYIPRLKVERIPTDRYRKEQK
;
A
#
# COMPACT_ATOMS: atom_id res chain seq x y z
N MET A 1 -12.50 -7.79 -7.59
CA MET A 1 -11.20 -7.99 -6.93
C MET A 1 -10.26 -8.66 -7.92
N PRO A 2 -9.00 -8.21 -8.03
CA PRO A 2 -8.02 -8.84 -8.90
C PRO A 2 -7.69 -10.26 -8.43
N VAL A 3 -7.44 -11.16 -9.38
CA VAL A 3 -6.93 -12.52 -9.11
C VAL A 3 -5.55 -12.62 -9.74
N TYR A 4 -4.51 -12.70 -8.93
CA TYR A 4 -3.14 -12.84 -9.38
C TYR A 4 -2.83 -14.31 -9.67
N LYS A 5 -2.50 -14.63 -10.93
CA LYS A 5 -2.11 -15.97 -11.34
C LYS A 5 -0.59 -16.07 -11.39
N LYS A 6 0.00 -16.91 -10.53
CA LYS A 6 1.45 -17.10 -10.38
C LYS A 6 2.22 -15.77 -10.19
N PRO A 7 1.78 -14.89 -9.26
CA PRO A 7 2.48 -13.64 -9.01
C PRO A 7 3.94 -13.89 -8.66
N GLN A 8 4.81 -13.01 -9.12
CA GLN A 8 6.21 -12.98 -8.71
C GLN A 8 6.43 -11.73 -7.87
N PRO A 9 7.16 -11.82 -6.74
CA PRO A 9 7.56 -10.63 -6.02
C PRO A 9 8.60 -9.87 -6.84
N HIS A 10 8.70 -8.57 -6.56
CA HIS A 10 9.85 -7.78 -6.93
C HIS A 10 11.00 -8.10 -5.96
N TYR A 11 12.23 -8.12 -6.47
CA TYR A 11 13.42 -8.40 -5.69
C TYR A 11 14.34 -7.20 -5.69
N TRP A 12 14.72 -6.75 -4.49
CA TRP A 12 15.74 -5.73 -4.30
C TRP A 12 16.97 -6.35 -3.69
N GLN A 13 18.11 -6.09 -4.33
CA GLN A 13 19.43 -6.45 -3.81
C GLN A 13 19.73 -5.66 -2.53
N PRO A 14 20.71 -6.07 -1.70
CA PRO A 14 21.12 -5.29 -0.54
C PRO A 14 21.43 -3.83 -0.90
N GLY A 15 20.85 -2.90 -0.14
CA GLY A 15 20.93 -1.46 -0.41
C GLY A 15 20.00 -0.95 -1.52
N GLY A 16 19.24 -1.83 -2.19
CA GLY A 16 18.22 -1.44 -3.15
C GLY A 16 17.06 -0.73 -2.46
N GLU A 17 16.53 0.30 -3.11
CA GLU A 17 15.50 1.18 -2.54
C GLU A 17 14.16 1.00 -3.24
N VAL A 18 13.10 1.04 -2.44
CA VAL A 18 11.78 1.51 -2.88
C VAL A 18 11.69 2.95 -2.44
N GLU A 19 11.60 3.87 -3.40
CA GLU A 19 11.64 5.29 -3.13
C GLU A 19 10.42 5.75 -2.30
N LYS A 20 10.54 6.90 -1.64
CA LYS A 20 9.40 7.53 -0.97
C LYS A 20 8.31 7.87 -1.99
N HIS A 21 7.12 7.31 -1.84
CA HIS A 21 5.96 7.62 -2.68
C HIS A 21 4.64 7.43 -1.92
N PHE A 22 3.53 7.81 -2.54
CA PHE A 22 2.17 7.53 -2.05
C PHE A 22 1.24 7.06 -3.18
N HIS A 23 0.04 6.61 -2.79
CA HIS A 23 -1.04 6.23 -3.69
C HIS A 23 -2.40 6.82 -3.26
N ASP A 24 -3.32 6.96 -4.21
CA ASP A 24 -4.73 7.32 -4.01
C ASP A 24 -5.61 6.17 -3.51
N HIS A 25 -5.00 5.02 -3.28
CA HIS A 25 -5.61 3.79 -2.81
C HIS A 25 -4.70 3.14 -1.78
N ASP A 26 -5.23 2.23 -0.99
CA ASP A 26 -4.41 1.43 -0.09
C ASP A 26 -3.46 0.53 -0.91
N GLU A 27 -2.32 0.18 -0.35
CA GLU A 27 -1.42 -0.85 -0.88
C GLU A 27 -1.11 -1.86 0.22
N THR A 28 -0.92 -3.12 -0.16
CA THR A 28 -0.48 -4.16 0.77
C THR A 28 0.79 -4.81 0.25
N TRP A 29 1.83 -4.81 1.07
CA TRP A 29 3.10 -5.47 0.82
C TRP A 29 3.11 -6.81 1.55
N ILE A 30 3.36 -7.89 0.82
CA ILE A 30 3.71 -9.19 1.40
C ILE A 30 5.22 -9.37 1.28
N ILE A 31 5.89 -9.57 2.41
CA ILE A 31 7.33 -9.80 2.44
C ILE A 31 7.57 -11.30 2.26
N MET A 32 7.91 -11.67 1.03
CA MET A 32 8.04 -13.06 0.60
C MET A 32 9.38 -13.66 1.05
N ASP A 33 10.42 -12.85 1.18
CA ASP A 33 11.75 -13.24 1.64
C ASP A 33 12.60 -12.03 2.04
N GLY A 34 13.69 -12.27 2.78
CA GLY A 34 14.66 -11.24 3.15
C GLY A 34 14.15 -10.24 4.19
N ARG A 35 14.78 -9.05 4.24
CA ARG A 35 14.48 -7.99 5.22
C ARG A 35 14.68 -6.60 4.62
N ALA A 36 13.86 -5.64 5.05
CA ALA A 36 13.98 -4.25 4.67
C ALA A 36 13.80 -3.33 5.88
N LYS A 37 14.50 -2.20 5.87
CA LYS A 37 14.22 -1.07 6.77
C LYS A 37 13.20 -0.19 6.06
N ALA A 38 11.94 -0.29 6.49
CA ALA A 38 10.83 0.45 5.93
C ALA A 38 10.56 1.71 6.74
N PHE A 39 9.93 2.68 6.10
CA PHE A 39 9.45 3.88 6.76
C PHE A 39 8.11 4.32 6.20
N MET A 40 7.39 5.11 7.00
CA MET A 40 6.20 5.81 6.56
C MET A 40 6.12 7.22 7.15
N ILE A 41 5.39 8.08 6.46
CA ILE A 41 4.97 9.39 6.94
C ILE A 41 3.44 9.41 6.97
N ASP A 42 2.87 9.54 8.16
CA ASP A 42 1.42 9.56 8.34
C ASP A 42 0.79 10.87 7.83
N HIS A 43 -0.55 10.96 7.89
CA HIS A 43 -1.30 12.15 7.44
C HIS A 43 -0.99 13.41 8.25
N ASP A 44 -0.46 13.28 9.46
CA ASP A 44 -0.06 14.39 10.33
C ASP A 44 1.42 14.78 10.13
N GLY A 45 2.15 14.05 9.28
CA GLY A 45 3.55 14.28 8.97
C GLY A 45 4.53 13.59 9.91
N HIS A 46 4.08 12.65 10.75
CA HIS A 46 4.97 11.91 11.64
C HIS A 46 5.72 10.82 10.88
N TYR A 47 7.04 10.81 11.06
CA TYR A 47 7.92 9.80 10.49
C TYR A 47 8.01 8.58 11.41
N HIS A 48 7.76 7.41 10.85
CA HIS A 48 7.89 6.13 11.52
C HIS A 48 8.84 5.24 10.73
N GLU A 49 9.68 4.47 11.45
CA GLU A 49 10.63 3.55 10.86
C GLU A 49 10.57 2.21 11.59
N PHE A 50 10.63 1.12 10.83
CA PHE A 50 10.53 -0.23 11.36
C PHE A 50 11.20 -1.22 10.42
N ILE A 51 11.38 -2.46 10.91
CA ILE A 51 11.91 -3.55 10.10
C ILE A 51 10.76 -4.39 9.59
N LEU A 52 10.81 -4.71 8.30
CA LEU A 52 10.00 -5.72 7.66
C LEU A 52 10.85 -6.95 7.40
N GLU A 53 10.33 -8.13 7.72
CA GLU A 53 10.98 -9.42 7.51
C GLU A 53 10.04 -10.44 6.87
N LYS A 54 10.62 -11.54 6.39
CA LYS A 54 9.88 -12.62 5.74
C LYS A 54 8.65 -13.04 6.55
N GLY A 55 7.50 -13.04 5.89
CA GLY A 55 6.22 -13.41 6.48
C GLY A 55 5.40 -12.22 6.97
N ASP A 56 6.01 -11.03 7.07
CA ASP A 56 5.27 -9.81 7.39
C ASP A 56 4.35 -9.40 6.24
N ILE A 57 3.22 -8.81 6.65
CA ILE A 57 2.27 -8.17 5.74
C ILE A 57 2.07 -6.75 6.24
N TRP A 58 2.38 -5.78 5.40
CA TRP A 58 2.22 -4.38 5.72
C TRP A 58 1.15 -3.76 4.83
N MET A 59 0.14 -3.17 5.46
CA MET A 59 -0.93 -2.44 4.80
C MET A 59 -0.66 -0.95 4.93
N VAL A 60 -0.57 -0.26 3.79
CA VAL A 60 -0.30 1.17 3.67
C VAL A 60 -1.56 1.89 3.24
N GLU A 61 -2.05 2.81 4.07
CA GLU A 61 -3.29 3.54 3.79
C GLU A 61 -3.09 4.53 2.65
N ALA A 62 -4.15 4.80 1.89
CA ALA A 62 -4.14 5.85 0.88
C ALA A 62 -3.59 7.17 1.46
N GLY A 63 -2.62 7.76 0.76
CA GLY A 63 -2.00 9.02 1.14
C GLY A 63 -0.93 8.93 2.23
N VAL A 64 -0.63 7.74 2.76
CA VAL A 64 0.57 7.53 3.59
C VAL A 64 1.78 7.43 2.67
N GLU A 65 2.75 8.32 2.85
CA GLU A 65 4.02 8.20 2.14
C GLU A 65 4.82 7.05 2.72
N HIS A 66 5.44 6.24 1.86
CA HIS A 66 6.15 5.05 2.28
C HIS A 66 7.31 4.71 1.35
N GLY A 67 8.23 3.90 1.84
CA GLY A 67 9.38 3.39 1.11
C GLY A 67 10.21 2.45 1.97
N CYS A 68 11.26 1.87 1.40
CA CYS A 68 12.16 1.01 2.16
C CYS A 68 13.56 0.90 1.54
N VAL A 69 14.52 0.47 2.35
CA VAL A 69 15.85 0.06 1.89
C VAL A 69 16.06 -1.41 2.23
N ALA A 70 16.40 -2.22 1.24
CA ALA A 70 16.71 -3.63 1.41
C ALA A 70 17.98 -3.82 2.25
N LEU A 71 17.93 -4.73 3.23
CA LEU A 71 19.04 -5.02 4.13
C LEU A 71 19.98 -6.10 3.56
N GLU A 72 20.82 -6.70 4.40
CA GLU A 72 22.01 -7.47 3.97
C GLU A 72 21.71 -8.65 3.03
N GLN A 73 20.51 -9.23 3.11
CA GLN A 73 20.08 -10.38 2.31
C GLN A 73 19.26 -9.97 1.07
N GLY A 74 19.01 -8.67 0.88
CA GLY A 74 17.96 -8.17 0.00
C GLY A 74 16.56 -8.38 0.58
N VAL A 75 15.55 -8.08 -0.22
CA VAL A 75 14.14 -8.30 0.14
C VAL A 75 13.33 -8.68 -1.12
N ALA A 76 12.36 -9.57 -0.93
CA ALA A 76 11.37 -9.91 -1.94
C ALA A 76 10.00 -9.40 -1.49
N ILE A 77 9.42 -8.44 -2.22
CA ILE A 77 8.14 -7.80 -1.86
C ILE A 77 7.13 -8.07 -2.96
N PHE A 78 5.95 -8.55 -2.58
CA PHE A 78 4.81 -8.60 -3.46
C PHE A 78 3.79 -7.52 -3.06
N PRO A 79 3.82 -6.35 -3.71
CA PRO A 79 2.84 -5.30 -3.51
C PRO A 79 1.57 -5.60 -4.30
N PHE A 80 0.41 -5.28 -3.73
CA PHE A 80 -0.84 -5.22 -4.49
C PHE A 80 -1.74 -4.08 -4.01
N PRO A 81 -2.44 -3.40 -4.94
CA PRO A 81 -3.34 -2.30 -4.61
C PRO A 81 -4.65 -2.80 -3.98
N GLY A 82 -5.23 -1.95 -3.15
CA GLY A 82 -6.63 -2.00 -2.75
C GLY A 82 -7.58 -1.62 -3.88
N SER A 83 -8.81 -1.24 -3.52
CA SER A 83 -9.77 -0.74 -4.51
C SER A 83 -9.37 0.66 -4.95
N ILE A 84 -9.19 0.87 -6.25
CA ILE A 84 -8.88 2.18 -6.83
C ILE A 84 -10.20 2.98 -6.92
N PRO A 85 -10.37 4.07 -6.15
CA PRO A 85 -11.61 4.83 -6.14
C PRO A 85 -11.78 5.65 -7.42
N GLU A 86 -13.01 6.05 -7.73
CA GLU A 86 -13.27 7.03 -8.79
C GLU A 86 -12.55 8.35 -8.49
N GLY A 87 -11.91 8.92 -9.51
CA GLY A 87 -11.12 10.15 -9.39
C GLY A 87 -9.67 9.94 -8.92
N ALA A 88 -9.28 8.71 -8.57
CA ALA A 88 -7.88 8.38 -8.33
C ALA A 88 -7.05 8.56 -9.60
N GLN A 89 -5.78 8.92 -9.40
CA GLN A 89 -4.78 8.83 -10.44
C GLN A 89 -4.62 7.39 -10.96
N PRO A 90 -4.10 7.21 -12.19
CA PRO A 90 -3.71 5.88 -12.68
C PRO A 90 -2.74 5.17 -11.72
N TYR A 91 -2.59 3.86 -11.86
CA TYR A 91 -1.63 3.13 -11.04
C TYR A 91 -0.19 3.65 -11.27
N GLY A 92 0.49 4.04 -10.20
CA GLY A 92 1.84 4.61 -10.25
C GLY A 92 2.31 5.15 -8.90
N HIS A 93 3.59 5.54 -8.84
CA HIS A 93 4.19 6.16 -7.66
C HIS A 93 4.04 7.69 -7.74
N TYR A 94 3.44 8.30 -6.72
CA TYR A 94 3.21 9.73 -6.63
C TYR A 94 4.02 10.37 -5.50
N TYR A 95 4.24 11.68 -5.59
CA TYR A 95 5.10 12.42 -4.66
C TYR A 95 4.39 13.68 -4.18
N MET A 96 4.21 13.82 -2.87
CA MET A 96 3.43 14.92 -2.29
C MET A 96 3.94 16.29 -2.73
N GLU A 97 5.27 16.42 -2.90
CA GLU A 97 5.94 17.64 -3.34
C GLU A 97 5.65 18.01 -4.80
N LYS A 98 5.24 17.05 -5.62
CA LYS A 98 4.88 17.26 -7.04
C LYS A 98 3.38 17.42 -7.21
N GLU A 99 2.61 16.58 -6.54
CA GLU A 99 1.16 16.50 -6.72
C GLU A 99 0.39 17.54 -5.90
N GLY A 100 0.91 17.95 -4.74
CA GLY A 100 0.33 19.02 -3.93
C GLY A 100 -0.98 18.66 -3.22
N TYR A 101 -1.29 17.38 -3.02
CA TYR A 101 -2.47 16.92 -2.26
C TYR A 101 -2.18 15.63 -1.51
N ILE A 102 -2.97 15.33 -0.47
CA ILE A 102 -2.97 14.04 0.24
C ILE A 102 -4.38 13.41 0.04
N PRO A 103 -4.49 12.21 -0.56
CA PRO A 103 -5.79 11.56 -0.78
C PRO A 103 -6.39 11.07 0.53
N ARG A 104 -7.74 11.03 0.60
CA ARG A 104 -8.49 10.45 1.73
C ARG A 104 -9.66 9.65 1.21
N LEU A 105 -9.76 8.40 1.65
CA LEU A 105 -10.91 7.54 1.33
C LEU A 105 -12.08 7.86 2.27
N LYS A 106 -13.30 7.85 1.72
CA LYS A 106 -14.54 8.04 2.47
C LYS A 106 -15.51 6.91 2.16
N VAL A 107 -16.22 6.44 3.18
CA VAL A 107 -17.27 5.44 3.03
C VAL A 107 -18.56 6.12 2.58
N GLU A 108 -19.12 5.66 1.46
CA GLU A 108 -20.49 5.98 1.07
C GLU A 108 -21.46 4.93 1.64
N ARG A 109 -22.53 5.40 2.29
CA ARG A 109 -23.59 4.52 2.84
C ARG A 109 -24.76 4.48 1.87
N ILE A 110 -24.86 3.41 1.11
CA ILE A 110 -25.99 3.16 0.23
C ILE A 110 -27.00 2.27 0.97
N PRO A 111 -28.23 2.74 1.26
CA PRO A 111 -29.26 1.91 1.88
C PRO A 111 -29.53 0.67 1.03
N THR A 112 -29.71 -0.47 1.68
CA THR A 112 -30.09 -1.70 0.99
C THR A 112 -31.12 -2.47 1.80
N ASP A 113 -32.12 -3.00 1.09
CA ASP A 113 -33.14 -3.91 1.59
C ASP A 113 -32.89 -5.35 1.12
N ARG A 114 -31.68 -5.66 0.60
CA ARG A 114 -31.29 -6.96 0.03
C ARG A 114 -31.68 -8.17 0.88
N TYR A 115 -31.80 -8.00 2.19
CA TYR A 115 -32.18 -9.05 3.14
C TYR A 115 -33.40 -8.72 4.01
N ARG A 116 -34.14 -7.63 3.74
CA ARG A 116 -35.42 -7.36 4.43
C ARG A 116 -36.43 -8.38 3.92
N LYS A 117 -36.68 -9.43 4.70
CA LYS A 117 -37.82 -10.33 4.44
C LYS A 117 -39.09 -9.50 4.60
N GLU A 118 -39.95 -9.51 3.60
CA GLU A 118 -41.33 -9.04 3.74
C GLU A 118 -41.92 -9.75 4.97
N GLN A 119 -42.35 -8.96 5.96
CA GLN A 119 -43.14 -9.50 7.06
C GLN A 119 -44.44 -10.00 6.46
N LYS A 120 -44.56 -11.33 6.32
CA LYS A 120 -45.84 -11.99 6.02
C LYS A 120 -46.77 -11.88 7.20
#